data_AF-A0A7C3U142-F1
#
_entry.id   AF-A0A7C3U142-F1
#
_cell.length_a   1.000
_cell.length_b   1.000
_cell.length_c   1.000
_cell.angle_alpha   90.00
_cell.angle_beta   90.00
_cell.angle_gamma   90.00
#
_symmetry.space_group_name_H-M   'P 1'
#
loop_
_entity.id
_entity.type
_entity.pdbx_description
1 polymer ?
#
loop_
_entity_poly.entity_id
_entity_poly.type
_entity_poly.pdbx_seq_one_letter_code
_entity_poly.pdbx_strand_id
1 'polypeptide(L)'
;MTIKYRPGPGGARSTLNITAPTVVKASQGLVFRVSVITAPTVAGGIYDAATTAAAATSNQMAVIGTTSTVINLGGAQFYNGLVINPGTSGVVAVFWE
;
A
#
# COMPACT_ATOMS: atom_id res chain seq x y z
N MET A 1 18.48 -22.32 0.64
CA MET A 1 18.58 -21.09 -0.17
C MET A 1 17.20 -20.83 -0.77
N THR A 2 16.36 -20.03 -0.12
CA THR A 2 15.01 -19.75 -0.64
C THR A 2 15.13 -18.76 -1.78
N ILE A 3 14.90 -19.23 -3.01
CA ILE A 3 14.84 -18.38 -4.19
C ILE A 3 13.64 -17.46 -4.02
N LYS A 4 13.88 -16.18 -3.73
CA LYS A 4 12.84 -15.14 -3.73
C LYS A 4 12.40 -14.92 -5.18
N TYR A 5 11.38 -15.67 -5.59
CA TYR A 5 10.72 -15.48 -6.88
C TYR A 5 10.15 -14.05 -6.93
N ARG A 6 10.60 -13.26 -7.89
CA ARG A 6 9.95 -11.98 -8.22
C ARG A 6 8.56 -12.32 -8.75
N PRO A 7 7.47 -11.68 -8.29
CA PRO A 7 6.15 -11.84 -8.88
C PRO A 7 6.26 -11.70 -10.40
N GLY A 8 5.65 -12.61 -11.17
CA GLY A 8 5.74 -12.65 -12.63
C GLY A 8 5.25 -11.36 -13.31
N PRO A 9 5.43 -11.23 -14.65
CA PRO A 9 5.27 -9.97 -15.38
C PRO A 9 3.81 -9.48 -15.39
N GLY A 10 3.40 -8.78 -14.33
CA GLY A 10 2.06 -8.21 -14.17
C GLY A 10 1.89 -6.81 -14.76
N GLY A 11 3.01 -6.16 -15.10
CA GLY A 11 3.07 -4.76 -15.51
C GLY A 11 2.70 -3.81 -14.36
N ALA A 12 3.26 -2.60 -14.38
CA ALA A 12 2.88 -1.59 -13.39
C ALA A 12 1.40 -1.22 -13.54
N ARG A 13 0.64 -1.33 -12.44
CA ARG A 13 -0.76 -0.95 -12.28
C ARG A 13 -0.88 0.21 -11.31
N SER A 14 -2.03 0.88 -11.36
CA SER A 14 -2.34 1.94 -10.40
C SER A 14 -3.77 1.82 -9.91
N THR A 15 -3.99 2.23 -8.66
CA THR A 15 -5.31 2.39 -8.06
C THR A 15 -5.38 3.82 -7.51
N LEU A 16 -6.36 4.56 -8.02
CA LEU A 16 -6.49 6.00 -7.77
C LEU A 16 -7.61 6.27 -6.76
N ASN A 17 -7.57 7.45 -6.12
CA ASN A 17 -8.64 7.97 -5.28
C ASN A 17 -9.10 7.01 -4.17
N ILE A 18 -8.16 6.37 -3.48
CA ILE A 18 -8.45 5.54 -2.32
C ILE A 18 -8.77 6.47 -1.14
N THR A 19 -10.02 6.42 -0.67
CA THR A 19 -10.58 7.29 0.39
C THR A 19 -10.90 6.56 1.70
N ALA A 20 -10.82 5.23 1.69
CA ALA A 20 -11.06 4.37 2.85
C ALA A 20 -10.14 3.13 2.80
N PRO A 21 -9.97 2.39 3.91
CA PRO A 21 -9.22 1.13 3.92
C PRO A 21 -9.67 0.20 2.78
N THR A 22 -8.73 -0.13 1.88
CA THR A 22 -9.03 -0.86 0.65
C THR A 22 -7.99 -1.96 0.42
N VAL A 23 -8.46 -3.16 0.06
CA VAL A 23 -7.60 -4.21 -0.51
C VAL A 23 -7.32 -3.85 -1.96
N VAL A 24 -6.09 -3.44 -2.25
CA VAL A 24 -5.65 -3.03 -3.60
C VAL A 24 -5.29 -4.25 -4.44
N LYS A 25 -4.66 -5.25 -3.82
CA LYS A 25 -4.36 -6.54 -4.42
C LYS A 25 -4.40 -7.62 -3.34
N ALA A 26 -5.15 -8.70 -3.56
CA ALA A 26 -5.32 -9.78 -2.58
C ALA A 26 -4.30 -10.94 -2.73
N SER A 27 -3.19 -10.70 -3.43
CA SER A 27 -2.14 -11.70 -3.70
C SER A 27 -0.78 -11.03 -3.73
N GLN A 28 0.32 -11.79 -3.61
CA GLN A 28 1.68 -11.24 -3.59
C GLN A 28 2.01 -10.33 -4.78
N GLY A 29 2.86 -9.33 -4.55
CA GLY A 29 3.22 -8.31 -5.55
C GLY A 29 4.31 -7.36 -5.07
N LEU A 30 4.56 -6.29 -5.82
CA LEU A 30 5.41 -5.18 -5.39
C LEU A 30 4.62 -3.87 -5.35
N VAL A 31 4.98 -3.00 -4.40
CA VAL A 31 4.46 -1.63 -4.32
C VAL A 31 5.59 -0.64 -4.53
N PHE A 32 5.40 0.30 -5.45
CA PHE A 32 6.45 1.22 -5.88
C PHE A 32 6.37 2.55 -5.17
N ARG A 33 5.20 3.19 -5.21
CA ARG A 33 4.96 4.48 -4.58
C ARG A 33 3.50 4.65 -4.20
N VAL A 34 3.28 5.46 -3.17
CA VAL A 34 1.97 5.99 -2.78
C VAL A 34 2.03 7.50 -2.84
N SER A 35 1.19 8.09 -3.68
CA SER A 35 1.01 9.54 -3.80
C SER A 35 -0.17 9.96 -2.95
N VAL A 36 0.03 10.92 -2.05
CA VAL A 36 -1.02 11.50 -1.23
C VAL A 36 -1.61 12.69 -1.97
N ILE A 37 -2.87 12.57 -2.37
CA ILE A 37 -3.62 13.60 -3.09
C ILE A 37 -4.21 14.60 -2.08
N THR A 38 -4.74 14.09 -0.97
CA THR A 38 -5.22 14.88 0.16
C THR A 38 -4.62 14.29 1.43
N ALA A 39 -3.89 15.12 2.17
CA ALA A 39 -3.26 14.69 3.40
C ALA A 39 -4.32 14.32 4.45
N PRO A 40 -4.15 13.19 5.14
CA PRO A 40 -5.12 12.78 6.15
C PRO A 40 -5.00 13.65 7.40
N THR A 41 -6.11 13.73 8.14
CA THR A 41 -6.15 14.36 9.48
C THR A 41 -5.68 13.41 10.59
N VAL A 42 -5.78 12.10 10.36
CA VAL A 42 -5.21 11.05 11.23
C VAL A 42 -4.42 10.09 10.35
N ALA A 43 -3.19 9.77 10.76
CA ALA A 43 -2.28 8.96 9.96
C ALA A 43 -2.91 7.62 9.52
N GLY A 44 -2.62 7.25 8.28
CA GLY A 44 -2.95 5.98 7.68
C GLY A 44 -1.74 5.04 7.61
N GLY A 45 -1.85 4.00 6.79
CA GLY A 45 -0.77 3.04 6.59
C GLY A 45 -0.89 2.20 5.34
N ILE A 46 0.24 1.61 4.98
CA ILE A 46 0.39 0.65 3.89
C ILE A 46 0.76 -0.69 4.55
N TYR A 47 0.01 -1.75 4.24
CA TYR A 47 0.09 -3.02 4.96
C TYR A 47 0.22 -4.21 4.01
N ASP A 48 1.02 -5.19 4.43
CA ASP A 48 1.06 -6.52 3.83
C ASP A 48 -0.02 -7.42 4.45
N ALA A 49 -1.24 -7.31 3.91
CA ALA A 49 -2.43 -7.97 4.44
C ALA A 49 -3.39 -8.38 3.31
N ALA A 50 -4.06 -9.53 3.47
CA ALA A 50 -5.06 -10.00 2.52
C ALA A 50 -6.44 -9.31 2.68
N THR A 51 -6.71 -8.76 3.86
CA THR A 51 -7.99 -8.11 4.20
C THR A 51 -7.75 -6.84 5.02
N THR A 52 -8.71 -5.92 4.99
CA THR A 52 -8.65 -4.68 5.81
C THR A 52 -8.67 -4.96 7.31
N ALA A 53 -9.34 -6.03 7.74
CA ALA A 53 -9.36 -6.45 9.15
C ALA A 53 -8.01 -7.03 9.63
N ALA A 54 -7.19 -7.54 8.71
CA ALA A 54 -5.86 -8.07 9.00
C ALA A 54 -4.75 -7.00 8.91
N ALA A 55 -5.08 -5.76 8.58
CA ALA A 55 -4.12 -4.65 8.58
C ALA A 55 -3.80 -4.23 10.03
N ALA A 56 -2.56 -4.47 10.46
CA ALA A 56 -2.09 -4.23 11.82
C ALA A 56 -0.70 -3.58 11.81
N THR A 57 -0.28 -3.02 12.94
CA THR A 57 1.07 -2.44 13.07
C THR A 57 2.19 -3.48 12.83
N SER A 58 1.94 -4.75 13.10
CA SER A 58 2.92 -5.83 12.88
C SER A 58 3.20 -6.17 11.41
N ASN A 59 2.29 -5.83 10.50
CA ASN A 59 2.46 -6.02 9.05
C ASN A 59 2.42 -4.69 8.27
N GLN A 60 2.66 -3.58 8.98
CA GLN A 60 2.76 -2.26 8.38
C GLN A 60 4.10 -2.11 7.65
N MET A 61 4.04 -1.81 6.36
CA MET A 61 5.21 -1.55 5.53
C MET A 61 5.64 -0.08 5.62
N ALA A 62 4.67 0.83 5.74
CA ALA A 62 4.92 2.27 5.89
C ALA A 62 3.71 3.02 6.49
N VAL A 63 3.99 4.20 7.04
CA VAL A 63 3.00 5.12 7.60
C VAL A 63 2.63 6.18 6.55
N ILE A 64 1.34 6.47 6.41
CA ILE A 64 0.86 7.65 5.66
C ILE A 64 0.62 8.75 6.69
N GLY A 65 1.61 9.65 6.84
CA GLY A 65 1.55 10.73 7.82
C GLY A 65 0.64 11.88 7.38
N THR A 66 0.28 12.75 8.33
CA THR A 66 -0.57 13.92 8.10
C THR A 66 0.11 15.03 7.27
N THR A 67 1.40 14.89 6.99
CA THR A 67 2.19 15.79 6.13
C THR A 67 2.80 15.07 4.92
N SER A 68 2.45 13.79 4.70
CA SER A 68 3.00 13.01 3.59
C SER A 68 2.46 13.52 2.26
N THR A 69 3.35 13.68 1.28
CA THR A 69 3.00 14.02 -0.12
C THR A 69 3.25 12.84 -1.05
N VAL A 70 4.41 12.19 -0.91
CA VAL A 70 4.78 10.97 -1.63
C VAL A 70 5.54 10.05 -0.69
N ILE A 71 5.18 8.78 -0.72
CA ILE A 71 5.85 7.70 0.01
C ILE A 71 6.45 6.77 -1.05
N ASN A 72 7.77 6.77 -1.16
CA ASN A 72 8.48 5.91 -2.09
C ASN A 72 8.85 4.60 -1.37
N LEU A 73 8.41 3.47 -1.93
CA LEU A 73 8.65 2.14 -1.40
C LEU A 73 9.66 1.35 -2.25
N GLY A 74 10.12 1.89 -3.38
CA GLY A 74 11.21 1.32 -4.17
C GLY A 74 10.94 -0.08 -4.74
N GLY A 75 9.66 -0.48 -4.85
CA GLY A 75 9.29 -1.85 -5.22
C GLY A 75 9.33 -2.82 -4.04
N ALA A 76 8.90 -2.37 -2.86
CA ALA A 76 8.81 -3.23 -1.68
C ALA A 76 7.85 -4.40 -1.94
N GLN A 77 8.29 -5.60 -1.60
CA GLN A 77 7.49 -6.81 -1.79
C GLN A 77 6.45 -6.97 -0.67
N PHE A 78 5.25 -7.37 -1.03
CA PHE A 78 4.21 -7.85 -0.13
C PHE A 78 3.82 -9.28 -0.51
N TYR A 79 3.50 -10.11 0.49
CA TYR A 79 3.34 -11.56 0.34
C TYR A 79 1.89 -12.01 0.48
N ASN A 80 1.11 -11.39 1.36
CA ASN A 80 -0.27 -11.76 1.65
C ASN A 80 -1.26 -10.94 0.82
N GLY A 81 -0.94 -9.68 0.56
CA GLY A 81 -1.77 -8.74 -0.19
C GLY A 81 -1.38 -7.30 0.15
N LEU A 82 -1.88 -6.35 -0.63
CA LEU A 82 -1.64 -4.92 -0.42
C LEU A 82 -2.93 -4.28 0.08
N VAL A 83 -2.92 -3.82 1.33
CA VAL A 83 -3.98 -2.99 1.90
C VAL A 83 -3.46 -1.58 2.11
N ILE A 84 -4.24 -0.62 1.63
CA ILE A 84 -3.98 0.80 1.82
C ILE A 84 -5.08 1.37 2.69
N ASN A 85 -4.69 1.93 3.84
CA ASN A 85 -5.55 2.79 4.64
C ASN A 85 -5.05 4.23 4.47
N PRO A 86 -5.78 5.11 3.76
CA PRO A 86 -5.33 6.48 3.54
C PRO A 86 -5.29 7.33 4.82
N GLY A 87 -5.89 6.86 5.92
CA GLY A 87 -6.12 7.66 7.12
C GLY A 87 -7.43 8.45 7.04
N THR A 88 -7.83 9.09 8.14
CA THR A 88 -9.07 9.89 8.17
C THR A 88 -8.96 11.06 7.20
N SER A 89 -9.96 11.26 6.35
CA SER A 89 -10.02 12.26 5.27
C SER A 89 -8.86 12.22 4.25
N GLY A 90 -8.03 11.19 4.29
CA GLY A 90 -6.94 11.01 3.35
C GLY A 90 -7.44 10.55 1.98
N VAL A 91 -6.78 11.01 0.93
CA VAL A 91 -6.98 10.49 -0.44
C VAL A 91 -5.62 10.14 -1.00
N VAL A 92 -5.46 8.91 -1.47
CA VAL A 92 -4.18 8.43 -2.01
C VAL A 92 -4.34 7.71 -3.33
N ALA A 93 -3.26 7.70 -4.11
CA ALA A 93 -3.07 6.86 -5.28
C ALA A 93 -1.87 5.95 -5.06
N VAL A 94 -1.97 4.69 -5.46
CA VAL A 94 -0.91 3.69 -5.29
C VAL A 94 -0.52 3.07 -6.62
N PHE A 95 0.77 2.80 -6.79
CA PHE A 95 1.35 2.16 -7.96
C PHE A 95 1.99 0.84 -7.55
N TRP A 96 1.60 -0.26 -8.19
CA TRP A 96 1.87 -1.63 -7.76
C TRP A 96 1.93 -2.61 -8.94
N GLU A 97 2.45 -3.82 -8.73
CA GLU A 97 2.38 -4.96 -9.67
C GLU A 97 1.81 -6.23 -9.00
#